data_AF-A0A2M7JS52-F1
#
_entry.id   AF-A0A2M7JS52-F1
#
_cell.length_a   1.000
_cell.length_b   1.000
_cell.length_c   1.000
_cell.angle_alpha   90.00
_cell.angle_beta   90.00
_cell.angle_gamma   90.00
#
_symmetry.space_group_name_H-M   'P 1'
#
loop_
_entity.id
_entity.type
_entity.pdbx_description
1 polymer ?
#
loop_
_entity_poly.entity_id
_entity_poly.type
_entity_poly.pdbx_seq_one_letter_code
_entity_poly.pdbx_strand_id
1 'polypeptide(L)'
;MARKQRTSKETKELFRDPSGQPHLFEKSYQEELEAKAKKQVECLGMTFENDEARRAYFLKELREKLKDPEFRKIEGFPIGSDDDILALSDPPYYTACPNPFIEDFIRCYGKPYDSKTDKYRREPFAADVSEGKNAPIYNAHSYHTKVPHKAIMRYILHYTEPGDIVFDGFSGTGMTGVAAQLCGDKIEVSSLGYQIDSDGRIIETSLGQNTRIISSLGARRAVLNDLSPAATFIAANYAVPVDAKAFAREMKRTMKDLEDECGWMYETLHSDGKTVGRINYTVWSDVFSCANCAKEIVFVKEALDRTTGSIR
;
A
#
# COMPACT_ATOMS: atom_id res chain seq x y z
N MET A 1 3.36 -41.80 45.89
CA MET A 1 3.85 -40.60 45.17
C MET A 1 2.79 -40.19 44.17
N ALA A 2 2.34 -38.93 44.24
CA ALA A 2 1.12 -38.43 43.59
C ALA A 2 1.23 -38.45 42.05
N ARG A 3 0.25 -39.07 41.41
CA ARG A 3 0.05 -39.09 39.95
C ARG A 3 -0.60 -37.76 39.56
N LYS A 4 0.17 -36.80 39.06
CA LYS A 4 -0.40 -35.56 38.47
C LYS A 4 -1.19 -35.94 37.23
N GLN A 5 -2.52 -35.93 37.33
CA GLN A 5 -3.41 -35.88 36.18
C GLN A 5 -3.14 -34.58 35.42
N ARG A 6 -2.52 -34.69 34.24
CA ARG A 6 -2.52 -33.62 33.25
C ARG A 6 -3.93 -33.63 32.65
N THR A 7 -4.76 -32.68 33.06
CA THR A 7 -6.01 -32.35 32.36
C THR A 7 -5.65 -32.03 30.92
N SER A 8 -6.09 -32.86 29.97
CA SER A 8 -6.10 -32.50 28.56
C SER A 8 -6.99 -31.27 28.42
N LYS A 9 -6.40 -30.09 28.26
CA LYS A 9 -7.14 -28.96 27.70
C LYS A 9 -7.57 -29.42 26.32
N GLU A 10 -8.87 -29.55 26.10
CA GLU A 10 -9.44 -29.68 24.77
C GLU A 10 -8.77 -28.63 23.88
N THR A 11 -8.14 -29.09 22.81
CA THR A 11 -7.62 -28.24 21.75
C THR A 11 -8.80 -27.44 21.21
N LYS A 12 -8.95 -26.19 21.66
CA LYS A 12 -9.89 -25.25 21.03
C LYS A 12 -9.41 -24.97 19.62
N GLU A 13 -10.35 -24.96 18.69
CA GLU A 13 -10.10 -24.80 17.26
C GLU A 13 -9.28 -23.54 16.98
N LEU A 14 -8.25 -23.70 16.14
CA LEU A 14 -7.24 -22.67 15.91
C LEU A 14 -7.84 -21.37 15.35
N PHE A 15 -8.74 -21.42 14.37
CA PHE A 15 -9.41 -20.22 13.81
C PHE A 15 -10.64 -20.62 12.99
N ARG A 16 -11.84 -20.80 13.56
CA ARG A 16 -13.09 -20.94 12.77
C ARG A 16 -14.32 -20.41 13.52
N ASP A 17 -15.17 -19.68 12.80
CA ASP A 17 -16.54 -19.40 13.21
C ASP A 17 -17.44 -20.62 12.91
N PRO A 18 -18.75 -20.61 13.26
CA PRO A 18 -19.68 -21.72 13.00
C PRO A 18 -19.86 -22.09 11.52
N SER A 19 -19.43 -21.24 10.58
CA SER A 19 -19.44 -21.48 9.14
C SER A 19 -18.13 -22.09 8.62
N GLY A 20 -17.12 -22.24 9.47
CA GLY A 20 -15.82 -22.79 9.15
C GLY A 20 -14.80 -21.75 8.64
N GLN A 21 -15.14 -20.45 8.69
CA GLN A 21 -14.22 -19.38 8.27
C GLN A 21 -13.38 -18.89 9.45
N PRO A 22 -12.04 -18.74 9.31
CA PRO A 22 -11.22 -18.16 10.35
C PRO A 22 -11.64 -16.73 10.67
N HIS A 23 -11.81 -16.41 11.96
CA HIS A 23 -11.91 -15.02 12.41
C HIS A 23 -10.61 -14.30 12.06
N LEU A 24 -10.64 -13.50 10.99
CA LEU A 24 -9.48 -12.75 10.51
C LEU A 24 -9.05 -11.66 11.49
N PHE A 25 -9.95 -11.24 12.38
CA PHE A 25 -9.79 -10.12 13.30
C PHE A 25 -10.54 -10.40 14.62
N GLU A 26 -10.09 -9.79 15.72
CA GLU A 26 -10.85 -9.78 16.97
C GLU A 26 -12.16 -8.99 16.82
N LYS A 27 -13.17 -9.40 17.58
CA LYS A 27 -14.49 -8.78 17.60
C LYS A 27 -14.46 -7.26 17.80
N SER A 28 -13.59 -6.74 18.67
CA SER A 28 -13.48 -5.29 18.90
C SER A 28 -12.91 -4.53 17.70
N TYR A 29 -11.98 -5.13 16.96
CA TYR A 29 -11.46 -4.50 15.73
C TYR A 29 -12.46 -4.64 14.57
N GLN A 30 -13.20 -5.74 14.49
CA GLN A 30 -14.32 -5.88 13.56
C GLN A 30 -15.37 -4.79 13.83
N GLU A 31 -15.74 -4.56 15.08
CA GLU A 31 -16.64 -3.47 15.49
C GLU A 31 -16.08 -2.08 15.12
N GLU A 32 -14.77 -1.83 15.25
CA GLU A 32 -14.14 -0.60 14.78
C GLU A 32 -14.23 -0.42 13.24
N LEU A 33 -14.02 -1.50 12.48
CA LEU A 33 -14.14 -1.51 11.02
C LEU A 33 -15.59 -1.27 10.59
N GLU A 34 -16.55 -1.92 11.23
CA GLU A 34 -17.98 -1.71 11.01
C GLU A 34 -18.40 -0.27 11.36
N ALA A 35 -17.88 0.29 12.45
CA ALA A 35 -18.13 1.67 12.82
C ALA A 35 -17.53 2.65 11.80
N LYS A 36 -16.33 2.36 11.25
CA LYS A 36 -15.75 3.14 10.16
C LYS A 36 -16.59 3.03 8.89
N ALA A 37 -17.08 1.83 8.57
CA ALA A 37 -17.93 1.59 7.40
C ALA A 37 -19.26 2.37 7.47
N LYS A 38 -19.77 2.68 8.66
CA LYS A 38 -21.00 3.48 8.86
C LYS A 38 -20.79 5.00 8.84
N LYS A 39 -19.56 5.49 8.60
CA LYS A 39 -19.28 6.92 8.60
C LYS A 39 -19.75 7.58 7.31
N GLN A 40 -20.33 8.76 7.46
CA GLN A 40 -20.71 9.64 6.37
C GLN A 40 -19.51 9.96 5.47
N VAL A 41 -19.75 9.96 4.15
CA VAL A 41 -18.72 10.30 3.15
C VAL A 41 -19.23 11.40 2.22
N GLU A 42 -18.30 12.25 1.77
CA GLU A 42 -18.54 13.22 0.72
C GLU A 42 -17.90 12.74 -0.58
N CYS A 43 -18.63 12.82 -1.69
CA CYS A 43 -18.14 12.45 -3.01
C CYS A 43 -18.75 13.37 -4.07
N LEU A 44 -17.90 14.07 -4.82
CA LEU A 44 -18.30 14.99 -5.90
C LEU A 44 -19.35 16.05 -5.46
N GLY A 45 -19.17 16.62 -4.27
CA GLY A 45 -20.07 17.63 -3.69
C GLY A 45 -21.39 17.08 -3.16
N MET A 46 -21.56 15.75 -3.12
CA MET A 46 -22.71 15.06 -2.55
C MET A 46 -22.32 14.38 -1.24
N THR A 47 -23.27 14.28 -0.31
CA THR A 47 -23.08 13.61 0.98
C THR A 47 -23.88 12.32 1.05
N PHE A 48 -23.24 11.23 1.48
CA PHE A 48 -23.83 9.90 1.60
C PHE A 48 -23.68 9.38 3.03
N GLU A 49 -24.64 8.57 3.49
CA GLU A 49 -24.61 7.95 4.81
C GLU A 49 -23.32 7.16 5.07
N ASN A 50 -22.81 6.49 4.04
CA ASN A 50 -21.58 5.73 4.06
C ASN A 50 -21.05 5.43 2.65
N ASP A 51 -19.86 4.81 2.57
CA ASP A 51 -19.24 4.46 1.29
C ASP A 51 -20.03 3.42 0.49
N GLU A 52 -20.74 2.50 1.14
CA GLU A 52 -21.61 1.54 0.46
C GLU A 52 -22.78 2.24 -0.24
N ALA A 53 -23.42 3.20 0.44
CA ALA A 53 -24.49 4.01 -0.13
C ALA A 53 -23.99 4.88 -1.29
N ARG A 54 -22.80 5.49 -1.15
CA ARG A 54 -22.10 6.20 -2.24
C ARG A 54 -21.91 5.27 -3.44
N ARG A 55 -21.31 4.10 -3.22
CA ARG A 55 -21.01 3.13 -4.29
C ARG A 55 -22.28 2.64 -4.98
N ALA A 56 -23.32 2.31 -4.22
CA ALA A 56 -24.61 1.88 -4.76
C ALA A 56 -25.26 2.96 -5.64
N TYR A 57 -25.20 4.23 -5.21
CA TYR A 57 -25.67 5.36 -6.00
C TYR A 57 -24.94 5.48 -7.34
N PHE A 58 -23.61 5.52 -7.33
CA PHE A 58 -22.84 5.68 -8.56
C PHE A 58 -22.89 4.46 -9.48
N LEU A 59 -23.05 3.25 -8.95
CA LEU A 59 -23.32 2.05 -9.76
C LEU A 59 -24.68 2.12 -10.46
N LYS A 60 -25.70 2.66 -9.78
CA LYS A 60 -27.00 2.91 -10.41
C LYS A 60 -26.88 3.94 -11.53
N GLU A 61 -26.20 5.07 -11.28
CA GLU A 61 -25.97 6.09 -12.31
C GLU A 61 -25.18 5.54 -13.50
N LEU A 62 -24.14 4.74 -13.26
CA LEU A 62 -23.37 4.09 -14.32
C LEU A 62 -24.27 3.16 -15.15
N ARG A 63 -25.12 2.35 -14.50
CA ARG A 63 -26.08 1.47 -15.19
C ARG A 63 -27.03 2.26 -16.08
N GLU A 64 -27.51 3.42 -15.65
CA GLU A 64 -28.37 4.26 -16.49
C GLU A 64 -27.61 4.84 -17.68
N LYS A 65 -26.37 5.30 -17.49
CA LYS A 65 -25.53 5.79 -18.58
C LYS A 65 -25.18 4.72 -19.61
N LEU A 66 -24.99 3.46 -19.19
CA LEU A 66 -24.71 2.34 -20.10
C LEU A 66 -25.85 2.01 -21.07
N LYS A 67 -27.08 2.48 -20.80
CA LYS A 67 -28.23 2.36 -21.71
C LYS A 67 -28.16 3.33 -22.88
N ASP A 68 -27.38 4.41 -22.77
CA ASP A 68 -27.25 5.42 -23.83
C ASP A 68 -26.38 4.89 -24.98
N PRO A 69 -26.93 4.75 -26.21
CA PRO A 69 -26.15 4.31 -27.36
C PRO A 69 -25.03 5.28 -27.74
N GLU A 70 -25.17 6.59 -27.51
CA GLU A 70 -24.12 7.57 -27.83
C GLU A 70 -22.93 7.43 -26.88
N PHE A 71 -23.18 7.16 -25.59
CA PHE A 71 -22.13 6.85 -24.63
C PHE A 71 -21.29 5.63 -25.05
N ARG A 72 -21.95 4.60 -25.61
CA ARG A 72 -21.26 3.39 -26.12
C ARG A 72 -20.45 3.60 -27.40
N LYS A 73 -20.69 4.70 -28.12
CA LYS A 73 -19.92 5.03 -29.34
C LYS A 73 -18.57 5.67 -29.03
N ILE A 74 -18.30 6.03 -27.78
CA ILE A 74 -17.01 6.58 -27.37
C ILE A 74 -15.90 5.56 -27.66
N GLU A 75 -14.82 6.00 -28.29
CA GLU A 75 -13.66 5.17 -28.58
C GLU A 75 -13.06 4.59 -27.28
N GLY A 76 -12.67 3.31 -27.32
CA GLY A 76 -12.13 2.62 -26.15
C GLY A 76 -13.21 2.01 -25.23
N PHE A 77 -14.48 1.98 -25.65
CA PHE A 77 -15.50 1.20 -24.96
C PHE A 77 -15.17 -0.30 -24.99
N PRO A 78 -15.26 -1.03 -23.85
CA PRO A 78 -14.95 -2.45 -23.81
C PRO A 78 -15.96 -3.28 -24.62
N ILE A 79 -15.48 -4.41 -25.15
CA ILE A 79 -16.33 -5.47 -25.72
C ILE A 79 -16.77 -6.37 -24.55
N GLY A 80 -17.83 -5.99 -23.84
CA GLY A 80 -18.32 -6.70 -22.65
C GLY A 80 -19.78 -6.39 -22.34
N SER A 81 -20.37 -7.20 -21.45
CA SER A 81 -21.74 -6.97 -20.97
C SER A 81 -21.79 -5.81 -19.96
N ASP A 82 -22.97 -5.24 -19.75
CA ASP A 82 -23.15 -4.20 -18.72
C ASP A 82 -22.86 -4.73 -17.32
N ASP A 83 -23.21 -5.99 -17.06
CA ASP A 83 -22.96 -6.62 -15.77
C ASP A 83 -21.45 -6.78 -15.52
N ASP A 84 -20.65 -7.12 -16.54
CA ASP A 84 -19.18 -7.20 -16.41
C ASP A 84 -18.57 -5.82 -16.16
N ILE A 85 -19.04 -4.78 -16.88
CA ILE A 85 -18.58 -3.40 -16.67
C ILE A 85 -18.90 -2.96 -15.24
N LEU A 86 -20.12 -3.20 -14.76
CA LEU A 86 -20.54 -2.84 -13.41
C LEU A 86 -19.78 -3.62 -12.33
N ALA A 87 -19.51 -4.90 -12.55
CA ALA A 87 -18.78 -5.75 -11.60
C ALA A 87 -17.31 -5.32 -11.43
N LEU A 88 -16.67 -4.88 -12.51
CA LEU A 88 -15.28 -4.42 -12.50
C LEU A 88 -15.13 -2.95 -12.09
N SER A 89 -16.21 -2.16 -12.08
CA SER A 89 -16.14 -0.73 -11.79
C SER A 89 -16.25 -0.41 -10.29
N ASP A 90 -15.60 0.69 -9.89
CA ASP A 90 -15.79 1.35 -8.59
C ASP A 90 -16.07 2.85 -8.83
N PRO A 91 -17.25 3.18 -9.36
CA PRO A 91 -17.56 4.55 -9.74
C PRO A 91 -17.74 5.42 -8.48
N PRO A 92 -17.44 6.72 -8.56
CA PRO A 92 -17.08 7.46 -9.77
C PRO A 92 -15.58 7.45 -10.10
N TYR A 93 -14.74 6.85 -9.24
CA TYR A 93 -13.28 6.98 -9.34
C TYR A 93 -12.64 6.01 -10.33
N TYR A 94 -13.25 4.84 -10.53
CA TYR A 94 -12.81 3.86 -11.52
C TYR A 94 -13.99 3.26 -12.27
N THR A 95 -13.87 3.17 -13.59
CA THR A 95 -14.83 2.47 -14.45
C THR A 95 -14.08 1.60 -15.44
N ALA A 96 -14.61 0.40 -15.71
CA ALA A 96 -14.09 -0.50 -16.73
C ALA A 96 -14.46 -0.07 -18.18
N CYS A 97 -14.90 1.17 -18.35
CA CYS A 97 -15.25 1.85 -19.60
C CYS A 97 -14.81 3.32 -19.51
N PRO A 98 -14.91 4.13 -20.59
CA PRO A 98 -14.71 5.58 -20.51
C PRO A 98 -15.49 6.16 -19.32
N ASN A 99 -14.80 6.88 -18.42
CA ASN A 99 -15.38 7.29 -17.14
C ASN A 99 -16.37 8.45 -17.33
N PRO A 100 -17.69 8.23 -17.13
CA PRO A 100 -18.67 9.25 -17.41
C PRO A 100 -18.80 10.31 -16.30
N PHE A 101 -18.06 10.17 -15.20
CA PHE A 101 -18.06 11.07 -14.05
C PHE A 101 -16.85 12.01 -14.03
N ILE A 102 -15.98 11.94 -15.04
CA ILE A 102 -14.78 12.78 -15.11
C ILE A 102 -15.13 14.27 -15.18
N GLU A 103 -16.23 14.63 -15.85
CA GLU A 103 -16.70 16.02 -15.91
C GLU A 103 -17.13 16.52 -14.53
N ASP A 104 -17.84 15.68 -13.77
CA ASP A 104 -18.26 16.00 -12.40
C ASP A 104 -17.04 16.18 -11.49
N PHE A 105 -16.02 15.33 -11.64
CA PHE A 105 -14.75 15.45 -10.94
C PHE A 105 -14.04 16.77 -11.26
N ILE A 106 -13.91 17.13 -12.54
CA ILE A 106 -13.28 18.38 -12.97
C ILE A 106 -14.09 19.58 -12.47
N ARG A 107 -15.42 19.52 -12.48
CA ARG A 107 -16.27 20.60 -11.97
C ARG A 107 -16.13 20.80 -10.46
N CYS A 108 -16.00 19.73 -9.69
CA CYS A 108 -15.86 19.80 -8.23
C CYS A 108 -14.47 20.25 -7.78
N TYR A 109 -13.42 19.86 -8.52
CA TYR A 109 -12.04 20.00 -8.05
C TYR A 109 -11.14 20.84 -8.95
N GLY A 110 -11.55 21.08 -10.19
CA GLY A 110 -10.81 21.90 -11.14
C GLY A 110 -11.02 23.40 -10.90
N LYS A 111 -10.19 24.20 -11.56
CA LYS A 111 -10.29 25.65 -11.58
C LYS A 111 -10.62 26.09 -13.01
N PRO A 112 -11.66 26.91 -13.23
CA PRO A 112 -11.94 27.46 -14.55
C PRO A 112 -10.75 28.29 -15.05
N TYR A 113 -10.38 28.09 -16.31
CA TYR A 113 -9.39 28.92 -16.98
C TYR A 113 -10.05 30.17 -17.56
N ASP A 114 -9.53 31.36 -17.22
CA ASP A 114 -9.92 32.63 -17.84
C ASP A 114 -8.65 33.38 -18.26
N SER A 115 -8.44 33.48 -19.57
CA SER A 115 -7.26 34.11 -20.17
C SER A 115 -7.05 35.59 -19.76
N LYS A 116 -8.07 36.28 -19.25
CA LYS A 116 -7.97 37.68 -18.80
C LYS A 116 -7.50 37.80 -17.34
N THR A 117 -7.85 36.83 -16.50
CA THR A 117 -7.57 36.90 -15.05
C THR A 117 -6.51 35.91 -14.60
N ASP A 118 -6.22 34.90 -15.42
CA ASP A 118 -5.22 33.90 -15.11
C ASP A 118 -3.81 34.52 -15.10
N LYS A 119 -3.11 34.34 -13.98
CA LYS A 119 -1.76 34.85 -13.74
C LYS A 119 -0.73 33.72 -13.70
N TYR A 120 -1.12 32.49 -14.01
CA TYR A 120 -0.24 31.36 -14.05
C TYR A 120 0.88 31.60 -15.07
N ARG A 121 2.09 31.69 -14.55
CA ARG A 121 3.30 31.81 -15.35
C ARG A 121 4.43 31.06 -14.67
N ARG A 122 4.97 30.07 -15.37
CA ARG A 122 6.11 29.26 -14.94
C ARG A 122 7.09 29.16 -16.11
N GLU A 123 8.34 29.48 -15.83
CA GLU A 123 9.42 29.25 -16.78
C GLU A 123 9.64 27.74 -16.98
N PRO A 124 10.15 27.29 -18.13
CA PRO A 124 10.49 25.89 -18.33
C PRO A 124 11.39 25.35 -17.21
N PHE A 125 11.08 24.16 -16.72
CA PHE A 125 11.90 23.46 -15.74
C PHE A 125 13.21 23.03 -16.42
N ALA A 126 14.31 23.68 -16.05
CA ALA A 126 15.63 23.51 -16.67
C ALA A 126 16.65 23.01 -15.63
N ALA A 127 16.43 21.81 -15.10
CA ALA A 127 17.37 21.14 -14.22
C ALA A 127 17.44 19.64 -14.55
N ASP A 128 18.63 19.06 -14.41
CA ASP A 128 18.82 17.62 -14.56
C ASP A 128 18.17 16.89 -13.37
N VAL A 129 17.18 16.04 -13.66
CA VAL A 129 16.51 15.24 -12.64
C VAL A 129 17.12 13.83 -12.64
N SER A 130 17.96 13.56 -11.66
CA SER A 130 18.52 12.23 -11.41
C SER A 130 18.09 11.74 -10.04
N GLU A 131 17.36 10.63 -9.99
CA GLU A 131 16.84 10.03 -8.76
C GLU A 131 17.12 8.54 -8.74
N GLY A 132 17.56 8.04 -7.59
CA GLY A 132 17.84 6.63 -7.39
C GLY A 132 16.58 5.77 -7.32
N LYS A 133 16.71 4.48 -7.64
CA LYS A 133 15.64 3.47 -7.60
C LYS A 133 15.50 2.78 -6.23
N ASN A 134 15.99 3.42 -5.17
CA ASN A 134 16.14 2.79 -3.85
C ASN A 134 15.03 3.19 -2.85
N ALA A 135 14.12 4.08 -3.24
CA ALA A 135 13.03 4.50 -2.37
C ALA A 135 12.12 3.29 -2.02
N PRO A 136 11.69 3.11 -0.75
CA PRO A 136 10.86 1.97 -0.35
C PRO A 136 9.60 1.80 -1.21
N ILE A 137 8.91 2.90 -1.53
CA ILE A 137 7.70 2.89 -2.38
C ILE A 137 8.04 2.41 -3.81
N TYR A 138 9.20 2.79 -4.33
CA TYR A 138 9.64 2.34 -5.65
C TYR A 138 9.84 0.81 -5.67
N ASN A 139 10.47 0.27 -4.63
CA ASN A 139 10.79 -1.16 -4.51
C ASN A 139 9.62 -2.06 -4.06
N ALA A 140 8.53 -1.48 -3.56
CA ALA A 140 7.38 -2.25 -3.05
C ALA A 140 6.76 -3.19 -4.11
N HIS A 141 6.67 -2.73 -5.36
CA HIS A 141 6.19 -3.53 -6.49
C HIS A 141 7.07 -3.33 -7.71
N SER A 142 7.67 -4.43 -8.17
CA SER A 142 8.41 -4.48 -9.43
C SER A 142 7.47 -4.29 -10.60
N TYR A 143 7.79 -3.34 -11.47
CA TYR A 143 7.09 -3.14 -12.75
C TYR A 143 8.07 -2.58 -13.76
N HIS A 144 7.98 -3.02 -15.00
CA HIS A 144 8.86 -2.53 -16.06
C HIS A 144 8.61 -1.05 -16.29
N THR A 145 9.66 -0.29 -16.62
CA THR A 145 9.58 1.15 -16.93
C THR A 145 9.13 2.07 -15.78
N LYS A 146 9.03 1.57 -14.54
CA LYS A 146 8.68 2.39 -13.37
C LYS A 146 9.68 3.54 -13.17
N VAL A 147 9.15 4.74 -12.94
CA VAL A 147 9.93 5.97 -12.69
C VAL A 147 9.87 6.33 -11.20
N PRO A 148 10.97 6.74 -10.55
CA PRO A 148 10.94 7.23 -9.18
C PRO A 148 10.00 8.43 -9.01
N HIS A 149 9.07 8.38 -8.03
CA HIS A 149 8.13 9.47 -7.76
C HIS A 149 8.83 10.79 -7.44
N LYS A 150 10.01 10.74 -6.80
CA LYS A 150 10.83 11.92 -6.48
C LYS A 150 11.20 12.74 -7.71
N ALA A 151 11.44 12.08 -8.84
CA ALA A 151 11.71 12.77 -10.09
C ALA A 151 10.47 13.54 -10.57
N ILE A 152 9.30 12.91 -10.49
CA ILE A 152 8.01 13.47 -10.89
C ILE A 152 7.59 14.62 -9.96
N MET A 153 7.85 14.50 -8.65
CA MET A 153 7.54 15.53 -7.65
C MET A 153 8.17 16.88 -8.01
N ARG A 154 9.40 16.91 -8.53
CA ARG A 154 10.08 18.16 -8.94
C ARG A 154 9.27 18.91 -10.00
N TYR A 155 8.73 18.20 -10.99
CA TYR A 155 7.87 18.78 -12.02
C TYR A 155 6.52 19.22 -11.46
N ILE A 156 5.87 18.40 -10.63
CA ILE A 156 4.57 18.74 -10.02
C ILE A 156 4.70 20.00 -9.15
N LEU A 157 5.72 20.06 -8.29
CA LEU A 157 5.96 21.22 -7.43
C LEU A 157 6.19 22.50 -8.26
N HIS A 158 6.94 22.40 -9.36
CA HIS A 158 7.24 23.55 -10.19
C HIS A 158 6.03 24.08 -10.97
N TYR A 159 5.21 23.21 -11.53
CA TYR A 159 4.12 23.58 -12.45
C TYR A 159 2.73 23.65 -11.82
N THR A 160 2.56 23.28 -10.55
CA THR A 160 1.23 23.22 -9.93
C THR A 160 1.22 23.80 -8.52
N GLU A 161 0.05 24.13 -8.02
CA GLU A 161 -0.22 24.47 -6.62
C GLU A 161 -1.03 23.37 -5.92
N PRO A 162 -1.08 23.35 -4.58
CA PRO A 162 -1.93 22.42 -3.84
C PRO A 162 -3.38 22.41 -4.35
N GLY A 163 -3.93 21.20 -4.49
CA GLY A 163 -5.29 20.98 -4.97
C GLY A 163 -5.46 20.96 -6.49
N ASP A 164 -4.46 21.38 -7.27
CA ASP A 164 -4.52 21.31 -8.74
C ASP A 164 -4.63 19.86 -9.23
N ILE A 165 -5.18 19.70 -10.44
CA ILE A 165 -5.36 18.40 -11.10
C ILE A 165 -4.15 18.09 -11.99
N VAL A 166 -3.57 16.91 -11.79
CA VAL A 166 -2.48 16.34 -12.60
C VAL A 166 -3.03 15.15 -13.37
N PHE A 167 -2.97 15.20 -14.70
CA PHE A 167 -3.38 14.10 -15.56
C PHE A 167 -2.16 13.30 -16.04
N ASP A 168 -2.24 11.99 -15.92
CA ASP A 168 -1.27 11.05 -16.47
C ASP A 168 -1.99 9.97 -17.27
N GLY A 169 -1.95 10.10 -18.59
CA GLY A 169 -2.59 9.18 -19.54
C GLY A 169 -1.88 7.83 -19.71
N PHE A 170 -0.64 7.71 -19.21
CA PHE A 170 0.20 6.51 -19.33
C PHE A 170 0.87 6.20 -18.01
N SER A 171 0.04 6.13 -16.97
CA SER A 171 0.49 6.19 -15.58
C SER A 171 1.25 4.97 -15.10
N GLY A 172 1.13 3.83 -15.78
CA GLY A 172 1.70 2.57 -15.35
C GLY A 172 1.30 2.28 -13.90
N THR A 173 2.28 2.04 -13.04
CA THR A 173 2.05 1.80 -11.60
C THR A 173 1.54 3.02 -10.81
N GLY A 174 1.27 4.16 -11.45
CA GLY A 174 0.68 5.32 -10.79
C GLY A 174 1.66 6.17 -9.99
N MET A 175 2.95 6.19 -10.36
CA MET A 175 3.95 6.98 -9.63
C MET A 175 3.68 8.49 -9.67
N THR A 176 2.96 8.97 -10.67
CA THR A 176 2.44 10.35 -10.71
C THR A 176 1.41 10.61 -9.62
N GLY A 177 0.54 9.65 -9.31
CA GLY A 177 -0.39 9.75 -8.19
C GLY A 177 0.34 9.77 -6.84
N VAL A 178 1.33 8.90 -6.67
CA VAL A 178 2.21 8.92 -5.49
C VAL A 178 2.89 10.28 -5.34
N ALA A 179 3.49 10.79 -6.41
CA ALA A 179 4.16 12.08 -6.40
C ALA A 179 3.20 13.22 -6.05
N ALA A 180 2.00 13.24 -6.66
CA ALA A 180 0.97 14.23 -6.40
C ALA A 180 0.54 14.27 -4.93
N GLN A 181 0.39 13.10 -4.28
CA GLN A 181 0.06 13.01 -2.86
C GLN A 181 1.24 13.45 -1.98
N LEU A 182 2.45 12.97 -2.27
CA LEU A 182 3.64 13.26 -1.47
C LEU A 182 4.15 14.69 -1.57
N CYS A 183 3.66 15.50 -2.52
CA CYS A 183 3.84 16.95 -2.47
C CYS A 183 3.22 17.61 -1.21
N GLY A 184 2.34 16.90 -0.49
CA GLY A 184 1.83 17.30 0.83
C GLY A 184 2.66 16.82 2.02
N ASP A 185 3.67 15.97 1.79
CA ASP A 185 4.50 15.43 2.87
C ASP A 185 5.77 16.27 3.07
N LYS A 186 5.90 16.85 4.27
CA LYS A 186 7.01 17.73 4.61
C LYS A 186 8.37 17.01 4.53
N ILE A 187 8.43 15.76 4.96
CA ILE A 187 9.66 14.97 5.01
C ILE A 187 10.11 14.64 3.59
N GLU A 188 9.20 14.18 2.74
CA GLU A 188 9.52 13.86 1.34
C GLU A 188 9.94 15.09 0.56
N VAL A 189 9.22 16.21 0.67
CA VAL A 189 9.60 17.47 0.00
C VAL A 189 10.97 17.97 0.48
N SER A 190 11.25 17.93 1.78
CA SER A 190 12.58 18.30 2.31
C SER A 190 13.69 17.36 1.82
N SER A 191 13.40 16.07 1.63
CA SER A 191 14.37 15.11 1.11
C SER A 191 14.83 15.39 -0.34
N LEU A 192 14.07 16.19 -1.10
CA LEU A 192 14.44 16.63 -2.45
C LEU A 192 15.42 17.80 -2.45
N GLY A 193 15.75 18.35 -1.28
CA GLY A 193 16.62 19.52 -1.10
C GLY A 193 15.88 20.85 -0.96
N TYR A 194 14.54 20.84 -0.89
CA TYR A 194 13.75 22.05 -0.72
C TYR A 194 13.62 22.45 0.77
N GLN A 195 13.64 23.75 1.02
CA GLN A 195 13.31 24.30 2.34
C GLN A 195 11.81 24.62 2.39
N ILE A 196 11.23 24.54 3.59
CA ILE A 196 9.81 24.81 3.81
C ILE A 196 9.70 25.81 4.95
N ASP A 197 9.12 26.98 4.68
CA ASP A 197 8.92 28.02 5.70
C ASP A 197 7.74 27.70 6.65
N SER A 198 7.49 28.58 7.61
CA SER A 198 6.38 28.46 8.56
C SER A 198 4.99 28.53 7.92
N ASP A 199 4.89 29.18 6.76
CA ASP A 199 3.66 29.35 6.00
C ASP A 199 3.43 28.18 5.02
N GLY A 200 4.34 27.20 4.99
CA GLY A 200 4.29 26.06 4.09
C GLY A 200 4.77 26.37 2.67
N ARG A 201 5.42 27.51 2.43
CA ARG A 201 6.00 27.82 1.11
C ARG A 201 7.25 26.98 0.90
N ILE A 202 7.36 26.40 -0.30
CA ILE A 202 8.48 25.58 -0.73
C ILE A 202 9.48 26.48 -1.43
N ILE A 203 10.69 26.47 -0.89
CA ILE A 203 11.78 27.37 -1.25
C ILE A 203 12.91 26.55 -1.85
N GLU A 204 13.31 26.93 -3.06
CA GLU A 204 14.52 26.44 -3.70
C GLU A 204 15.67 27.41 -3.43
N THR A 205 16.79 26.87 -2.96
CA THR A 205 18.04 27.61 -2.76
C THR A 205 19.12 27.01 -3.63
N SER A 206 19.40 27.63 -4.77
CA SER A 206 20.53 27.23 -5.63
C SER A 206 21.81 27.95 -5.17
N LEU A 207 22.93 27.23 -5.15
CA LEU A 207 24.24 27.77 -4.80
C LEU A 207 24.56 29.00 -5.67
N GLY A 208 24.60 30.19 -5.07
CA GLY A 208 24.95 31.45 -5.73
C GLY A 208 23.79 32.20 -6.41
N GLN A 209 22.53 31.78 -6.23
CA GLN A 209 21.35 32.49 -6.73
C GLN A 209 20.41 32.94 -5.61
N ASN A 210 19.49 33.85 -5.94
CA ASN A 210 18.45 34.31 -5.03
C ASN A 210 17.49 33.17 -4.67
N THR A 211 17.11 33.11 -3.40
CA THR A 211 16.05 32.25 -2.87
C THR A 211 14.76 32.45 -3.65
N ARG A 212 14.18 31.35 -4.17
CA ARG A 212 12.94 31.38 -4.96
C ARG A 212 11.87 30.51 -4.32
N ILE A 213 10.67 31.07 -4.18
CA ILE A 213 9.47 30.31 -3.85
C ILE A 213 9.00 29.61 -5.13
N ILE A 214 8.91 28.28 -5.11
CA ILE A 214 8.51 27.48 -6.27
C ILE A 214 7.06 27.00 -6.15
N SER A 215 6.56 26.80 -4.94
CA SER A 215 5.25 26.22 -4.67
C SER A 215 4.85 26.34 -3.20
N SER A 216 3.73 25.74 -2.83
CA SER A 216 3.32 25.51 -1.45
C SER A 216 3.16 24.02 -1.14
N LEU A 217 3.38 23.65 0.13
CA LEU A 217 3.18 22.30 0.62
C LEU A 217 1.71 21.91 0.54
N GLY A 218 1.42 20.78 -0.08
CA GLY A 218 0.06 20.25 -0.19
C GLY A 218 -0.10 19.22 -1.29
N ALA A 219 -1.04 18.31 -1.13
CA ALA A 219 -1.33 17.28 -2.13
C ALA A 219 -1.98 17.88 -3.39
N ARG A 220 -1.75 17.24 -4.53
CA ARG A 220 -2.44 17.47 -5.79
C ARG A 220 -3.40 16.31 -6.06
N ARG A 221 -4.36 16.53 -6.93
CA ARG A 221 -5.33 15.49 -7.34
C ARG A 221 -4.83 14.86 -8.63
N ALA A 222 -4.65 13.55 -8.64
CA ALA A 222 -4.18 12.85 -9.84
C ALA A 222 -5.33 12.13 -10.54
N VAL A 223 -5.39 12.25 -11.86
CA VAL A 223 -6.19 11.39 -12.75
C VAL A 223 -5.22 10.49 -13.49
N LEU A 224 -5.29 9.20 -13.19
CA LEU A 224 -4.37 8.20 -13.72
C LEU A 224 -5.11 7.29 -14.69
N ASN A 225 -4.54 7.08 -15.87
CA ASN A 225 -5.03 6.12 -16.84
C ASN A 225 -3.92 5.16 -17.25
N ASP A 226 -4.28 3.89 -17.40
CA ASP A 226 -3.44 2.86 -17.99
C ASP A 226 -4.33 1.71 -18.50
N LEU A 227 -3.88 1.02 -19.55
CA LEU A 227 -4.60 -0.12 -20.12
C LEU A 227 -4.31 -1.43 -19.38
N SER A 228 -3.21 -1.51 -18.63
CA SER A 228 -2.81 -2.72 -17.91
C SER A 228 -3.60 -2.88 -16.60
N PRO A 229 -4.34 -3.98 -16.43
CA PRO A 229 -5.03 -4.28 -15.17
C PRO A 229 -4.07 -4.40 -13.99
N ALA A 230 -2.86 -4.91 -14.22
CA ALA A 230 -1.84 -5.02 -13.18
C ALA A 230 -1.32 -3.62 -12.77
N ALA A 231 -1.13 -2.72 -13.73
CA ALA A 231 -0.68 -1.36 -13.49
C ALA A 231 -1.71 -0.56 -12.69
N THR A 232 -2.96 -0.58 -13.14
CA THR A 232 -4.09 0.09 -12.48
C THR A 232 -4.36 -0.48 -11.08
N PHE A 233 -4.24 -1.80 -10.90
CA PHE A 233 -4.32 -2.43 -9.58
C PHE A 233 -3.22 -1.91 -8.64
N ILE A 234 -1.96 -1.87 -9.09
CA ILE A 234 -0.85 -1.33 -8.29
C ILE A 234 -1.09 0.15 -7.96
N ALA A 235 -1.49 0.95 -8.94
CA ALA A 235 -1.75 2.38 -8.78
C ALA A 235 -2.86 2.64 -7.75
N ALA A 236 -3.97 1.91 -7.84
CA ALA A 236 -5.07 2.00 -6.87
C ALA A 236 -4.58 1.68 -5.45
N ASN A 237 -3.82 0.59 -5.28
CA ASN A 237 -3.31 0.19 -3.96
C ASN A 237 -2.31 1.20 -3.37
N TYR A 238 -1.54 1.91 -4.18
CA TYR A 238 -0.71 3.02 -3.68
C TYR A 238 -1.52 4.21 -3.17
N ALA A 239 -2.73 4.41 -3.69
CA ALA A 239 -3.62 5.50 -3.31
C ALA A 239 -4.59 5.13 -2.17
N VAL A 240 -4.67 3.85 -1.79
CA VAL A 240 -5.54 3.42 -0.68
C VAL A 240 -5.02 4.03 0.63
N PRO A 241 -5.86 4.76 1.38
CA PRO A 241 -5.48 5.29 2.67
C PRO A 241 -5.25 4.14 3.66
N VAL A 242 -4.06 4.09 4.26
CA VAL A 242 -3.71 3.08 5.28
C VAL A 242 -3.63 3.74 6.65
N ASP A 243 -4.37 3.17 7.61
CA ASP A 243 -4.25 3.53 9.02
C ASP A 243 -3.04 2.82 9.64
N ALA A 244 -1.86 3.42 9.49
CA ALA A 244 -0.59 2.84 9.94
C ALA A 244 -0.58 2.53 11.45
N LYS A 245 -1.32 3.30 12.26
CA LYS A 245 -1.41 3.06 13.71
C LYS A 245 -2.28 1.84 14.00
N ALA A 246 -3.43 1.73 13.34
CA ALA A 246 -4.28 0.55 13.45
C ALA A 246 -3.50 -0.70 12.98
N PHE A 247 -2.82 -0.63 11.83
CA PHE A 247 -2.00 -1.73 11.33
C PHE A 247 -0.92 -2.15 12.33
N ALA A 248 -0.15 -1.20 12.88
CA ALA A 248 0.90 -1.51 13.85
C ALA A 248 0.36 -2.10 15.16
N ARG A 249 -0.83 -1.65 15.61
CA ARG A 249 -1.51 -2.21 16.78
C ARG A 249 -1.93 -3.65 16.53
N GLU A 250 -2.59 -3.92 15.40
CA GLU A 250 -3.02 -5.28 15.04
C GLU A 250 -1.82 -6.21 14.84
N MET A 251 -0.76 -5.76 14.16
CA MET A 251 0.47 -6.54 13.99
C MET A 251 1.08 -6.94 15.34
N LYS A 252 1.21 -5.99 16.28
CA LYS A 252 1.75 -6.28 17.62
C LYS A 252 0.89 -7.28 18.38
N ARG A 253 -0.44 -7.19 18.25
CA ARG A 253 -1.35 -8.15 18.85
C ARG A 253 -1.16 -9.54 18.26
N THR A 254 -1.27 -9.68 16.93
CA THR A 254 -1.12 -10.98 16.25
C THR A 254 0.22 -11.63 16.56
N MET A 255 1.31 -10.85 16.64
CA MET A 255 2.62 -11.37 17.05
C MET A 255 2.64 -11.87 18.50
N LYS A 256 1.91 -11.20 19.40
CA LYS A 256 1.76 -11.64 20.79
C LYS A 256 0.94 -12.92 20.88
N ASP A 257 -0.18 -13.00 20.16
CA ASP A 257 -1.03 -14.20 20.16
C ASP A 257 -0.24 -15.42 19.64
N LEU A 258 0.55 -15.23 18.58
CA LEU A 258 1.44 -16.25 18.03
C LEU A 258 2.53 -16.67 19.04
N GLU A 259 3.11 -15.73 19.78
CA GLU A 259 4.12 -16.02 20.80
C GLU A 259 3.49 -16.75 22.01
N ASP A 260 2.28 -16.36 22.44
CA ASP A 260 1.57 -16.99 23.54
C ASP A 260 1.14 -18.43 23.19
N GLU A 261 0.79 -18.70 21.92
CA GLU A 261 0.36 -20.02 21.45
C GLU A 261 1.54 -20.94 21.06
N CYS A 262 2.51 -20.41 20.31
CA CYS A 262 3.57 -21.18 19.68
C CYS A 262 4.97 -20.91 20.25
N GLY A 263 5.14 -19.92 21.14
CA GLY A 263 6.44 -19.52 21.69
C GLY A 263 7.15 -20.67 22.41
N TRP A 264 6.40 -21.53 23.09
CA TRP A 264 6.93 -22.72 23.78
C TRP A 264 7.69 -23.68 22.85
N MET A 265 7.38 -23.69 21.54
CA MET A 265 8.08 -24.53 20.56
C MET A 265 9.52 -24.05 20.32
N TYR A 266 9.82 -22.81 20.68
CA TYR A 266 11.11 -22.16 20.52
C TYR A 266 11.85 -22.01 21.86
N GLU A 267 11.41 -22.70 22.90
CA GLU A 267 12.04 -22.71 24.22
C GLU A 267 12.71 -24.06 24.52
N THR A 268 13.81 -24.03 25.27
CA THR A 268 14.51 -25.23 25.75
C THR A 268 15.10 -25.00 27.15
N LEU A 269 15.37 -26.09 27.87
CA LEU A 269 16.08 -26.02 29.15
C LEU A 269 17.59 -25.88 28.91
N HIS A 270 18.21 -24.95 29.63
CA HIS A 270 19.66 -24.79 29.63
C HIS A 270 20.35 -25.98 30.32
N SER A 271 21.68 -26.03 30.23
CA SER A 271 22.52 -27.08 30.83
C SER A 271 22.35 -27.27 32.35
N ASP A 272 21.78 -26.29 33.07
CA ASP A 272 21.47 -26.37 34.49
C ASP A 272 20.14 -27.10 34.80
N GLY A 273 19.37 -27.47 33.76
CA GLY A 273 18.08 -28.14 33.86
C GLY A 273 16.97 -27.29 34.49
N LYS A 274 17.20 -25.98 34.70
CA LYS A 274 16.27 -25.09 35.41
C LYS A 274 15.94 -23.84 34.60
N THR A 275 16.93 -23.26 33.94
CA THR A 275 16.76 -22.02 33.18
C THR A 275 16.13 -22.33 31.84
N VAL A 276 15.04 -21.65 31.50
CA VAL A 276 14.44 -21.71 30.15
C VAL A 276 15.12 -20.67 29.28
N GLY A 277 15.62 -21.08 28.11
CA GLY A 277 16.21 -20.20 27.11
C GLY A 277 15.49 -20.33 25.76
N ARG A 278 15.56 -19.28 24.94
CA ARG A 278 15.07 -19.33 23.55
C ARG A 278 16.08 -20.00 22.63
N ILE A 279 15.58 -20.83 21.74
CA ILE A 279 16.35 -21.48 20.68
C ILE A 279 16.65 -20.42 19.60
N ASN A 280 17.91 -20.04 19.45
CA ASN A 280 18.34 -19.16 18.35
C ASN A 280 18.46 -19.93 17.02
N TYR A 281 18.96 -21.16 17.10
CA TYR A 281 19.09 -22.07 15.96
C TYR A 281 19.19 -23.52 16.46
N THR A 282 18.81 -24.46 15.60
CA THR A 282 18.95 -25.90 15.86
C THR A 282 19.89 -26.48 14.81
N VAL A 283 20.90 -27.22 15.26
CA VAL A 283 21.81 -27.96 14.38
C VAL A 283 21.39 -29.42 14.39
N TRP A 284 21.15 -29.96 13.21
CA TRP A 284 20.76 -31.35 12.98
C TRP A 284 21.95 -32.05 12.32
N SER A 285 22.14 -33.33 12.62
CA SER A 285 23.15 -34.17 11.98
C SER A 285 22.49 -35.42 11.47
N ASP A 286 22.87 -35.84 10.26
CA ASP A 286 22.49 -37.15 9.77
C ASP A 286 23.10 -38.24 10.65
N VAL A 287 22.31 -39.29 10.86
CA VAL A 287 22.71 -40.51 11.57
C VAL A 287 22.67 -41.64 10.56
N PHE A 288 23.84 -42.18 10.23
CA PHE A 288 24.01 -43.29 9.31
C PHE A 288 24.11 -44.61 10.09
N SER A 289 23.73 -45.72 9.47
CA SER A 289 23.97 -47.06 10.01
C SER A 289 25.18 -47.68 9.31
N CYS A 290 26.15 -48.18 10.08
CA CYS A 290 27.28 -48.91 9.52
C CYS A 290 26.81 -50.19 8.83
N ALA A 291 27.19 -50.41 7.57
CA ALA A 291 26.79 -51.59 6.81
C ALA A 291 27.36 -52.92 7.38
N ASN A 292 28.42 -52.87 8.19
CA ASN A 292 29.09 -54.07 8.70
C ASN A 292 28.66 -54.46 10.13
N CYS A 293 28.50 -53.47 11.02
CA CYS A 293 28.18 -53.73 12.43
C CYS A 293 26.85 -53.11 12.89
N ALA A 294 26.10 -52.47 11.99
CA ALA A 294 24.83 -51.79 12.24
C ALA A 294 24.88 -50.68 13.32
N LYS A 295 26.09 -50.25 13.71
CA LYS A 295 26.26 -49.18 14.69
C LYS A 295 25.95 -47.82 14.06
N GLU A 296 25.32 -46.95 14.85
CA GLU A 296 25.04 -45.57 14.46
C GLU A 296 26.33 -44.74 14.30
N ILE A 297 26.38 -43.96 13.22
CA ILE A 297 27.44 -43.02 12.88
C ILE A 297 26.80 -41.63 12.80
N VAL A 298 27.08 -40.77 13.78
CA VAL A 298 26.58 -39.39 13.80
C VAL A 298 27.56 -38.50 13.02
N PHE A 299 27.16 -38.02 11.84
CA PHE A 299 28.03 -37.31 10.89
C PHE A 299 28.84 -36.18 11.54
N VAL A 300 28.18 -35.29 12.29
CA VAL A 300 28.83 -34.15 12.94
C VAL A 300 29.83 -34.57 14.03
N LYS A 301 29.71 -35.77 14.61
CA LYS A 301 30.69 -36.25 15.59
C LYS A 301 31.96 -36.78 14.93
N GLU A 302 31.81 -37.47 13.80
CA GLU A 302 32.92 -38.18 13.16
C GLU A 302 33.64 -37.32 12.10
N ALA A 303 32.90 -36.48 11.36
CA ALA A 303 33.42 -35.77 10.20
C ALA A 303 33.68 -34.28 10.43
N LEU A 304 33.03 -33.61 11.40
CA LEU A 304 33.24 -32.18 11.62
C LEU A 304 34.50 -31.92 12.48
N ASP A 305 35.48 -31.22 11.93
CA ASP A 305 36.54 -30.61 12.72
C ASP A 305 36.00 -29.36 13.42
N ARG A 306 35.81 -29.45 14.74
CA ARG A 306 35.27 -28.35 15.55
C ARG A 306 36.21 -27.15 15.68
N THR A 307 37.50 -27.32 15.35
CA THR A 307 38.51 -26.26 15.47
C THR A 307 38.51 -25.38 14.22
N THR A 308 38.42 -26.00 13.04
CA THR A 308 38.48 -25.32 11.75
C THR A 308 37.11 -25.08 11.14
N GLY A 309 36.07 -25.80 11.59
CA GLY A 309 34.73 -25.78 11.01
C GLY A 309 34.61 -26.55 9.68
N SER A 310 35.65 -27.31 9.29
CA SER A 310 35.67 -28.08 8.04
C SER A 310 35.25 -29.54 8.22
N ILE A 311 34.78 -30.17 7.13
CA ILE A 311 34.50 -31.61 7.08
C ILE A 311 35.80 -32.37 6.76
N ARG A 312 36.07 -33.45 7.49
CA ARG A 312 37.22 -34.36 7.34
C ARG A 312 36.91 -35.52 6.41
#